data_AF-A0A0M0GML6-F1
#
_entry.id   AF-A0A0M0GML6-F1
#
_cell.length_a   1.000
_cell.length_b   1.000
_cell.length_c   1.000
_cell.angle_alpha   90.00
_cell.angle_beta   90.00
_cell.angle_gamma   90.00
#
_symmetry.space_group_name_H-M   'P 1'
#
loop_
_entity.id
_entity.type
_entity.pdbx_description
1 polymer ?
#
loop_
_entity_poly.entity_id
_entity_poly.type
_entity_poly.pdbx_seq_one_letter_code
_entity_poly.pdbx_strand_id
1 'polypeptide(L)'
;MFDMATLKDIKKKADELSYFCLSGTEELDAMKLTQALDQVSRALSMFAEVELHLMNGRSIPFDPESYIRGRLGLAHRSLLSVSTTHTA
;
A
#
# COMPACT_ATOMS: atom_id res chain seq x y z
N MET A 1 -2.67 17.41 5.19
CA MET A 1 -1.43 17.30 4.40
C MET A 1 -0.62 16.17 5.01
N PHE A 2 -0.15 15.21 4.22
CA PHE A 2 0.67 14.11 4.75
C PHE A 2 1.94 14.66 5.38
N ASP A 3 2.29 14.17 6.56
CA ASP A 3 3.58 14.51 7.15
C ASP A 3 4.72 13.68 6.53
N MET A 4 5.96 14.11 6.78
CA MET A 4 7.14 13.46 6.23
C MET A 4 7.31 12.01 6.73
N ALA A 5 6.86 11.71 7.96
CA ALA A 5 6.96 10.36 8.52
C ALA A 5 6.03 9.39 7.78
N THR A 6 4.82 9.85 7.50
CA THR A 6 3.77 9.13 6.77
C THR A 6 4.19 8.86 5.33
N LEU A 7 4.74 9.86 4.64
CA LEU A 7 5.25 9.68 3.27
C LEU A 7 6.38 8.63 3.22
N LYS A 8 7.26 8.61 4.23
CA LYS A 8 8.32 7.60 4.34
C LYS A 8 7.75 6.19 4.58
N ASP A 9 6.75 6.03 5.44
CA ASP A 9 6.10 4.73 5.68
C ASP A 9 5.39 4.20 4.43
N ILE A 10 4.63 5.08 3.76
CA ILE A 10 3.94 4.77 2.49
C ILE A 10 4.95 4.30 1.44
N LYS A 11 6.03 5.07 1.25
CA LYS A 11 7.10 4.73 0.29
C LYS A 11 7.74 3.38 0.62
N LYS A 12 8.12 3.16 1.88
CA LYS A 12 8.76 1.92 2.32
C LYS A 12 7.90 0.69 1.97
N LYS A 13 6.60 0.72 2.30
CA LYS A 13 5.68 -0.39 1.99
C LYS A 13 5.51 -0.62 0.50
N ALA A 14 5.44 0.45 -0.28
CA ALA A 14 5.36 0.35 -1.74
C ALA A 14 6.62 -0.30 -2.34
N ASP A 15 7.81 0.09 -1.85
CA ASP A 15 9.08 -0.50 -2.27
C ASP A 15 9.17 -1.99 -1.91
N GLU A 16 8.77 -2.37 -0.69
CA GLU A 16 8.74 -3.77 -0.22
C GLU A 16 7.82 -4.64 -1.09
N LEU A 17 6.63 -4.15 -1.42
CA LEU A 17 5.70 -4.81 -2.35
C LEU A 17 6.30 -4.95 -3.75
N SER A 18 6.89 -3.88 -4.27
CA SER A 18 7.51 -3.90 -5.61
C SER A 18 8.68 -4.88 -5.68
N TYR A 19 9.52 -4.92 -4.66
CA TYR A 19 10.67 -5.82 -4.60
C TYR A 19 10.21 -7.28 -4.57
N PHE A 20 9.21 -7.60 -3.75
CA PHE A 20 8.66 -8.96 -3.64
C PHE A 20 8.07 -9.46 -4.95
N CYS A 21 7.33 -8.62 -5.68
CA CYS A 21 6.79 -8.98 -6.98
C CYS A 21 7.88 -9.26 -8.03
N LEU A 22 9.07 -8.66 -7.89
CA LEU A 22 10.18 -8.78 -8.84
C LEU A 22 11.25 -9.79 -8.43
N SER A 23 11.28 -10.24 -7.16
CA SER A 23 12.35 -11.12 -6.67
C SER A 23 12.28 -12.53 -7.25
N GLY A 24 11.15 -12.94 -7.84
CA GLY A 24 11.00 -14.23 -8.53
C GLY A 24 11.23 -15.45 -7.63
N THR A 25 11.24 -15.25 -6.31
CA THR A 25 11.70 -16.23 -5.32
C THR A 25 10.62 -17.24 -4.91
N GLU A 26 9.34 -17.02 -5.25
CA GLU A 26 8.23 -17.92 -4.92
C GLU A 26 7.18 -17.97 -6.05
N GLU A 27 6.52 -19.12 -6.23
CA GLU A 27 5.26 -19.18 -6.98
C GLU A 27 4.22 -18.31 -6.25
N LEU A 28 4.05 -17.09 -6.74
CA LEU A 28 3.06 -16.16 -6.22
C LEU A 28 1.65 -16.70 -6.45
N ASP A 29 0.91 -16.88 -5.36
CA ASP A 29 -0.53 -17.12 -5.42
C ASP A 29 -1.20 -15.95 -6.16
N ALA A 30 -1.70 -16.24 -7.37
CA ALA A 30 -2.30 -15.26 -8.26
C ALA A 30 -3.47 -14.50 -7.59
N MET A 31 -4.22 -15.15 -6.68
CA MET A 31 -5.30 -14.51 -5.95
C MET A 31 -4.77 -13.49 -4.95
N LYS A 32 -3.70 -13.83 -4.20
CA LYS A 32 -3.05 -12.89 -3.26
C LYS A 32 -2.43 -11.70 -3.99
N LEU A 33 -1.81 -11.95 -5.13
CA LEU A 33 -1.26 -10.89 -5.99
C LEU A 33 -2.35 -9.95 -6.50
N THR A 34 -3.47 -10.50 -6.98
CA THR A 34 -4.62 -9.71 -7.45
C THR A 34 -5.20 -8.85 -6.32
N GLN A 35 -5.34 -9.42 -5.12
CA GLN A 35 -5.83 -8.68 -3.95
C GLN A 35 -4.87 -7.55 -3.55
N ALA A 36 -3.57 -7.82 -3.50
CA ALA A 36 -2.58 -6.80 -3.17
C ALA A 36 -2.57 -5.67 -4.21
N LEU A 37 -2.69 -5.99 -5.49
CA LEU A 37 -2.78 -5.02 -6.58
C LEU A 37 -4.03 -4.13 -6.46
N ASP A 38 -5.20 -4.68 -6.13
CA ASP A 38 -6.41 -3.88 -5.87
C ASP A 38 -6.19 -2.91 -4.71
N GLN A 39 -5.60 -3.37 -3.61
CA GLN A 39 -5.33 -2.51 -2.46
C GLN A 39 -4.34 -1.38 -2.80
N VAL A 40 -3.25 -1.68 -3.51
CA VAL A 40 -2.29 -0.66 -3.98
C VAL A 40 -2.96 0.34 -4.92
N SER A 41 -3.77 -0.14 -5.87
CA SER A 41 -4.49 0.71 -6.82
C SER A 41 -5.45 1.68 -6.12
N ARG A 42 -6.16 1.21 -5.08
CA ARG A 42 -7.02 2.06 -4.24
C ARG A 42 -6.23 3.09 -3.45
N ALA A 43 -5.06 2.72 -2.93
CA ALA A 43 -4.18 3.66 -2.23
C ALA A 43 -3.67 4.76 -3.17
N LEU A 44 -3.24 4.40 -4.38
CA LEU A 44 -2.79 5.35 -5.40
C LEU A 44 -3.90 6.28 -5.87
N SER A 45 -5.11 5.74 -6.08
CA SER A 45 -6.29 6.54 -6.45
C SER A 45 -6.58 7.61 -5.40
N MET A 46 -6.55 7.23 -4.11
CA MET A 46 -6.75 8.17 -3.01
C MET A 46 -5.64 9.22 -2.93
N PHE A 47 -4.39 8.81 -3.10
CA PHE A 47 -3.27 9.75 -3.14
C PHE A 47 -3.45 10.78 -4.26
N ALA A 48 -3.80 10.35 -5.46
CA ALA A 48 -4.07 11.24 -6.59
C ALA A 48 -5.27 12.17 -6.32
N GLU A 49 -6.33 11.67 -5.69
CA GLU A 49 -7.47 12.49 -5.28
C GLU A 49 -7.05 13.62 -4.33
N VAL A 50 -6.18 13.34 -3.35
CA VAL A 50 -5.63 14.36 -2.45
C VAL A 50 -4.86 15.42 -3.23
N GLU A 51 -3.95 15.01 -4.11
CA GLU A 51 -3.17 15.95 -4.92
C GLU A 51 -4.06 16.82 -5.81
N LEU A 52 -5.10 16.24 -6.43
CA LEU A 52 -6.08 16.99 -7.20
C LEU A 52 -6.87 17.99 -6.35
N HIS A 53 -7.25 17.65 -5.13
CA HIS A 53 -7.93 18.58 -4.22
C HIS A 53 -7.00 19.74 -3.84
N LEU A 54 -5.73 19.45 -3.54
CA LEU A 54 -4.72 20.47 -3.20
C LEU A 54 -4.49 21.44 -4.37
N MET A 55 -4.32 20.92 -5.60
CA MET A 55 -4.13 21.74 -6.80
C MET A 55 -5.34 22.62 -7.11
N ASN A 56 -6.55 22.17 -6.78
CA ASN A 56 -7.79 22.92 -7.01
C ASN A 56 -8.22 23.80 -5.82
N GLY A 57 -7.42 23.88 -4.75
CA GLY A 57 -7.76 24.64 -3.54
C GLY A 57 -9.01 24.12 -2.82
N ARG A 58 -9.36 22.84 -2.99
CA ARG A 58 -10.54 22.21 -2.41
C ARG A 58 -10.22 21.57 -1.05
N SER A 59 -11.19 21.63 -0.14
CA SER A 59 -11.15 20.91 1.13
C SER A 59 -11.30 19.40 0.92
N ILE A 60 -10.53 18.60 1.67
CA ILE A 60 -10.64 17.14 1.69
C ILE A 60 -11.56 16.76 2.86
N PRO A 61 -12.73 16.13 2.63
CA PRO A 61 -13.74 15.93 3.67
C PRO A 61 -13.54 14.70 4.56
N PHE A 62 -12.45 13.93 4.39
CA PHE A 62 -12.18 12.69 5.13
C PHE A 62 -10.68 12.57 5.47
N ASP A 63 -10.28 11.48 6.14
CA ASP A 63 -8.89 11.17 6.48
C ASP A 63 -8.21 10.29 5.40
N PRO A 64 -7.56 10.88 4.37
CA PRO A 64 -6.90 10.12 3.31
C PRO A 64 -5.68 9.34 3.82
N GLU A 65 -5.05 9.78 4.91
CA GLU A 65 -3.86 9.13 5.45
C GLU A 65 -4.20 7.76 6.00
N SER A 66 -5.19 7.68 6.89
CA SER A 66 -5.63 6.41 7.44
C SER A 66 -6.10 5.45 6.34
N TYR A 67 -6.77 5.97 5.31
CA TYR A 67 -7.21 5.17 4.17
C TYR A 67 -6.03 4.56 3.41
N ILE A 68 -5.06 5.37 2.98
CA ILE A 68 -3.89 4.90 2.22
C ILE A 68 -3.07 3.91 3.03
N ARG A 69 -2.80 4.22 4.31
CA ARG A 69 -2.05 3.33 5.21
C ARG A 69 -2.76 2.00 5.40
N GLY A 70 -4.08 2.01 5.56
CA GLY A 70 -4.91 0.81 5.70
C GLY A 70 -4.81 -0.09 4.46
N ARG A 71 -4.93 0.50 3.26
CA ARG A 71 -4.83 -0.21 1.99
C ARG A 71 -3.45 -0.83 1.77
N LEU A 72 -2.38 -0.06 1.94
CA LEU A 72 -1.02 -0.58 1.81
C LEU A 72 -0.70 -1.66 2.86
N GLY A 73 -1.24 -1.51 4.08
CA GLY A 73 -1.12 -2.53 5.11
C GLY A 73 -1.82 -3.85 4.74
N LEU A 74 -2.98 -3.79 4.08
CA LEU A 74 -3.67 -4.97 3.56
C LEU A 74 -2.86 -5.64 2.44
N ALA A 75 -2.38 -4.87 1.46
CA ALA A 75 -1.53 -5.38 0.39
C ALA A 75 -0.28 -6.08 0.93
N HIS A 76 0.41 -5.42 1.86
CA HIS A 76 1.61 -5.94 2.48
C HIS A 76 1.34 -7.24 3.23
N ARG A 77 0.27 -7.35 4.02
CA ARG A 77 -0.06 -8.61 4.69
C ARG A 77 -0.40 -9.72 3.69
N SER A 78 -1.17 -9.42 2.65
CA SER A 78 -1.54 -10.42 1.64
C SER A 78 -0.33 -11.08 0.96
N LEU A 79 0.78 -10.34 0.77
CA LEU A 79 1.98 -10.86 0.10
C LEU A 79 3.10 -11.28 1.04
N LEU A 80 3.34 -10.51 2.09
CA LEU A 80 4.56 -10.62 2.91
C LEU A 80 4.31 -11.21 4.30
N SER A 81 3.06 -11.45 4.73
CA SER A 81 2.80 -12.10 6.01
C SER A 81 2.72 -13.63 5.88
N VAL A 82 3.85 -14.29 5.62
CA VAL A 82 4.11 -15.68 6.03
C VAL A 82 5.60 -15.85 6.31
N SER A 83 5.97 -15.93 7.60
CA SER A 83 7.13 -16.69 8.11
C SER A 83 7.03 -16.79 9.64
N THR A 84 5.99 -17.45 10.13
CA THR A 84 6.03 -18.16 11.43
C THR A 84 5.54 -19.57 11.20
N THR A 85 6.31 -20.32 10.42
CA THR A 85 6.32 -21.77 10.59
C THR A 85 7.16 -22.02 11.83
N HIS A 86 6.50 -22.11 12.99
CA HIS A 86 7.13 -22.64 14.20
C HIS A 86 7.51 -24.09 13.92
N THR A 87 8.79 -24.34 13.62
CA THR A 87 9.42 -25.65 13.84
C THR A 87 10.10 -25.60 15.21
N ALA A 88 9.42 -26.13 16.21
CA ALA A 88 10.00 -26.68 17.43
C ALA A 88 8.99 -27.66 18.05
#